data_AF-W3WWY1-F1
#
_entry.id   AF-W3WWY1-F1
#
_cell.length_a   1.000
_cell.length_b   1.000
_cell.length_c   1.000
_cell.angle_alpha   90.00
_cell.angle_beta   90.00
_cell.angle_gamma   90.00
#
_symmetry.space_group_name_H-M   'P 1'
#
loop_
_entity.id
_entity.type
_entity.pdbx_description
1 polymer ?
#
loop_
_entity_poly.entity_id
_entity_poly.type
_entity_poly.pdbx_seq_one_letter_code
_entity_poly.pdbx_strand_id
1 'polypeptide(L)'
;MADEMSMGKPQCGGGKEEGEYDLPLHTVGLFLVMGASIFGAGFPVAAKKISWLKVPEKVFFACKHFGTGVLVATAFVHLLPTAFGSLSDPCLPDLFTDDYPPMPGAIMMASLFSLFVIELWMNEKMGGHSHGGAKGFEASMTPEQMARMAGINAPPRPPRASQDSYDTIAFEKKMAQAMENEVYGAPVQNPFGGEMDQMNSASEMPPWFVVFYEQYVRQRLEMLSLIKASGVPAPKQQEVVVATAPMFDVEGQTVDPMVYKRMSMNITLLEGGILFHSVFVGMTVSITIEGFVILLVAILFHQMFEGLGLGSRIAAVPYPKGSWKPWLLVIAFGTTAPIGQAIGLIARNTYDPNSAFGLIIVGIFNAISSGLLIYAATVDLLAEDFLSEEAQHSLTKKDKISAFCWVLTGAAGMSIVGAFA
;
A
#
# COMPACT_ATOMS: atom_id res chain seq x y z
N MET A 1 3.65 -60.02 -8.83
CA MET A 1 3.46 -58.77 -8.05
C MET A 1 4.78 -58.39 -7.35
N ALA A 2 5.87 -58.34 -8.12
CA ALA A 2 7.22 -58.05 -7.60
C ALA A 2 8.14 -57.55 -8.74
N ASP A 3 7.64 -56.67 -9.61
CA ASP A 3 8.41 -56.12 -10.75
C ASP A 3 7.96 -54.69 -11.13
N GLU A 4 7.65 -53.84 -10.14
CA GLU A 4 7.38 -52.39 -10.35
C GLU A 4 8.07 -51.51 -9.29
N MET A 5 9.28 -51.87 -8.84
CA MET A 5 10.01 -51.13 -7.78
C MET A 5 11.43 -50.69 -8.15
N SER A 6 11.71 -50.42 -9.43
CA SER A 6 12.98 -49.79 -9.82
C SER A 6 12.88 -49.04 -11.16
N MET A 7 11.86 -48.21 -11.33
CA MET A 7 11.96 -47.13 -12.32
C MET A 7 12.50 -45.92 -11.56
N GLY A 8 13.82 -45.71 -11.63
CA GLY A 8 14.47 -44.58 -10.97
C GLY A 8 13.83 -43.26 -11.40
N LYS A 9 13.91 -42.23 -10.53
CA LYS A 9 13.36 -40.90 -10.84
C LYS A 9 13.83 -40.41 -12.22
N PRO A 10 12.97 -39.71 -12.99
CA PRO A 10 13.38 -39.13 -14.26
C PRO A 10 14.56 -38.19 -14.03
N GLN A 11 15.54 -38.22 -14.93
CA GLN A 11 16.70 -37.35 -14.84
C GLN A 11 16.30 -35.90 -15.11
N CYS A 12 16.66 -34.97 -14.23
CA CYS A 12 16.49 -33.54 -14.49
C CYS A 12 17.47 -33.08 -15.59
N GLY A 13 16.96 -32.26 -16.51
CA GLY A 13 17.75 -31.65 -17.59
C GLY A 13 18.18 -32.62 -18.69
N GLY A 14 18.92 -32.10 -19.67
CA GLY A 14 19.47 -32.86 -20.79
C GLY A 14 18.69 -32.77 -22.10
N GLY A 15 17.52 -32.14 -22.11
CA GLY A 15 16.79 -31.78 -23.33
C GLY A 15 17.20 -30.38 -23.80
N LYS A 16 18.20 -30.29 -24.69
CA LYS A 16 18.42 -29.04 -25.43
C LYS A 16 17.27 -28.91 -26.43
N GLU A 17 16.60 -27.76 -26.48
CA GLU A 17 15.62 -27.50 -27.53
C GLU A 17 16.30 -27.67 -28.90
N GLU A 18 15.70 -28.51 -29.75
CA GLU A 18 16.20 -28.78 -31.10
C GLU A 18 15.72 -27.67 -32.03
N GLY A 19 16.63 -26.82 -32.50
CA GLY A 19 16.30 -25.77 -33.47
C GLY A 19 17.50 -24.89 -33.82
N GLU A 20 17.38 -24.15 -34.93
CA GLU A 20 18.39 -23.16 -35.33
C GLU A 20 18.22 -21.91 -34.47
N TYR A 21 19.28 -21.53 -33.77
CA TYR A 21 19.24 -20.39 -32.85
C TYR A 21 19.54 -19.07 -33.57
N ASP A 22 18.53 -18.22 -33.69
CA ASP A 22 18.67 -16.89 -34.30
C ASP A 22 19.16 -15.84 -33.28
N LEU A 23 20.48 -15.74 -33.11
CA LEU A 23 21.10 -14.73 -32.24
C LEU A 23 20.72 -13.28 -32.58
N PRO A 24 20.63 -12.86 -33.86
CA PRO A 24 20.17 -11.52 -34.20
C PRO A 24 18.74 -11.23 -33.75
N LEU A 25 17.86 -12.23 -33.86
CA LEU A 25 16.45 -12.09 -33.50
C LEU A 25 16.28 -11.93 -31.98
N HIS A 26 16.99 -12.73 -31.19
CA HIS A 26 17.02 -12.60 -29.73
C HIS A 26 17.63 -11.27 -29.28
N THR A 27 18.66 -10.79 -29.99
CA THR A 27 19.28 -9.49 -29.71
C THR A 27 18.30 -8.34 -29.96
N VAL A 28 17.53 -8.39 -31.06
CA VAL A 28 16.46 -7.41 -31.33
C VAL A 28 15.37 -7.51 -30.27
N GLY A 29 14.97 -8.72 -29.90
CA GLY A 29 14.02 -8.97 -28.82
C GLY A 29 14.42 -8.31 -27.50
N LEU A 30 15.71 -8.33 -27.16
CA LEU A 30 16.23 -7.66 -25.97
C LEU A 30 15.97 -6.15 -25.98
N PHE A 31 16.28 -5.48 -27.09
CA PHE A 31 16.05 -4.04 -27.21
C PHE A 31 14.55 -3.69 -27.22
N LEU A 32 13.71 -4.56 -27.81
CA LEU A 32 12.26 -4.38 -27.79
C LEU A 32 11.71 -4.50 -26.37
N VAL A 33 12.13 -5.52 -25.61
CA VAL A 33 11.72 -5.71 -24.21
C VAL A 33 12.17 -4.51 -23.38
N MET A 34 13.43 -4.08 -23.49
CA MET A 34 13.92 -2.90 -22.80
C MET A 34 13.07 -1.64 -23.10
N GLY A 35 12.76 -1.42 -24.38
CA GLY A 35 11.95 -0.29 -24.82
C GLY A 35 10.52 -0.34 -24.27
N ALA A 36 9.87 -1.51 -24.34
CA ALA A 36 8.53 -1.73 -23.83
C ALA A 36 8.45 -1.55 -22.29
N SER A 37 9.43 -2.06 -21.55
CA SER A 37 9.49 -1.91 -20.09
C SER A 37 9.66 -0.46 -19.66
N ILE A 38 10.62 0.25 -20.26
CA ILE A 38 10.88 1.66 -19.96
C ILE A 38 9.68 2.51 -20.33
N PHE A 39 9.03 2.21 -21.46
CA PHE A 39 7.81 2.90 -21.87
C PHE A 39 6.66 2.65 -20.89
N GLY A 40 6.39 1.38 -20.53
CA GLY A 40 5.32 1.00 -19.63
C GLY A 40 5.44 1.65 -18.24
N ALA A 41 6.62 1.55 -17.62
CA ALA A 41 6.88 2.15 -16.31
C ALA A 41 7.12 3.66 -16.36
N GLY A 42 7.74 4.15 -17.42
CA GLY A 42 8.06 5.56 -17.60
C GLY A 42 6.84 6.42 -17.93
N PHE A 43 5.85 5.89 -18.64
CA PHE A 43 4.68 6.67 -19.08
C PHE A 43 3.89 7.29 -17.91
N PRO A 44 3.46 6.55 -16.87
CA PRO A 44 2.72 7.15 -15.75
C PRO A 44 3.57 8.15 -14.94
N VAL A 45 4.87 7.87 -14.78
CA VAL A 45 5.81 8.74 -14.06
C VAL A 45 6.04 10.05 -14.82
N ALA A 46 6.26 9.95 -16.13
CA ALA A 46 6.42 11.09 -17.01
C ALA A 46 5.14 11.92 -17.09
N ALA A 47 3.98 11.26 -17.20
CA ALA A 47 2.66 11.91 -17.24
C ALA A 47 2.40 12.79 -16.01
N LYS A 48 2.85 12.37 -14.81
CA LYS A 48 2.69 13.17 -13.59
C LYS A 48 3.75 14.27 -13.45
N LYS A 49 5.00 14.03 -13.88
CA LYS A 49 6.13 14.95 -13.64
C LYS A 49 6.36 15.97 -14.74
N ILE A 50 6.01 15.67 -15.99
CA ILE A 50 6.25 16.56 -17.13
C ILE A 50 4.99 17.40 -17.34
N SER A 51 5.06 18.68 -16.96
CA SER A 51 3.93 19.63 -17.02
C SER A 51 3.39 19.89 -18.44
N TRP A 52 4.13 19.52 -19.49
CA TRP A 52 3.67 19.59 -20.88
C TRP A 52 2.77 18.40 -21.28
N LEU A 53 2.93 17.24 -20.63
CA LEU A 53 2.08 16.06 -20.80
C LEU A 53 0.85 16.18 -19.88
N LYS A 54 -0.11 17.02 -20.25
CA LYS A 54 -1.38 17.14 -19.52
C LYS A 54 -2.28 15.92 -19.80
N VAL A 55 -2.01 14.82 -19.12
CA VAL A 55 -2.85 13.61 -19.19
C VAL A 55 -4.12 13.84 -18.36
N PRO A 56 -5.33 13.53 -18.90
CA PRO A 56 -6.58 13.70 -18.15
C PRO A 56 -6.58 12.84 -16.87
N GLU A 57 -7.13 13.37 -15.78
CA GLU A 57 -7.24 12.66 -14.48
C GLU A 57 -7.93 11.29 -14.61
N LYS A 58 -8.90 11.17 -15.53
CA LYS A 58 -9.58 9.90 -15.83
C LYS A 58 -8.65 8.81 -16.38
N VAL A 59 -7.63 9.18 -17.14
CA VAL A 59 -6.64 8.24 -17.68
C VAL A 59 -5.70 7.80 -16.57
N PHE A 60 -5.25 8.72 -15.72
CA PHE A 60 -4.43 8.37 -14.55
C PHE A 60 -5.18 7.44 -13.59
N PHE A 61 -6.47 7.73 -13.34
CA PHE A 61 -7.37 6.88 -12.57
C PHE A 61 -7.49 5.47 -13.18
N ALA A 62 -7.74 5.37 -14.48
CA ALA A 62 -7.81 4.09 -15.18
C ALA A 62 -6.49 3.32 -15.10
N CYS A 63 -5.35 3.95 -15.41
CA CYS A 63 -4.03 3.32 -15.34
C CYS A 63 -3.68 2.84 -13.93
N LYS A 64 -4.00 3.64 -12.89
CA LYS A 64 -3.76 3.28 -11.49
C LYS A 64 -4.48 1.98 -11.11
N HIS A 65 -5.78 1.89 -11.41
CA HIS A 65 -6.60 0.74 -11.03
C HIS A 65 -6.39 -0.47 -11.94
N PHE A 66 -6.21 -0.25 -13.25
CA PHE A 66 -5.77 -1.29 -14.18
C PHE A 66 -4.46 -1.92 -13.70
N GLY A 67 -3.49 -1.09 -13.31
CA GLY A 67 -2.21 -1.49 -12.75
C GLY A 67 -2.33 -2.39 -11.52
N THR A 68 -3.22 -2.07 -10.58
CA THR A 68 -3.48 -2.95 -9.42
C THR A 68 -3.92 -4.34 -9.86
N GLY A 69 -4.86 -4.41 -10.82
CA GLY A 69 -5.34 -5.68 -11.36
C GLY A 69 -4.23 -6.51 -11.99
N VAL A 70 -3.35 -5.86 -12.77
CA VAL A 70 -2.18 -6.49 -13.37
C VAL A 70 -1.27 -7.09 -12.30
N LEU A 71 -0.91 -6.34 -11.25
CA LEU A 71 -0.03 -6.83 -10.19
C LEU A 71 -0.65 -8.01 -9.41
N VAL A 72 -1.96 -7.96 -9.14
CA VAL A 72 -2.68 -9.08 -8.52
C VAL A 72 -2.61 -10.33 -9.41
N ALA A 73 -2.91 -10.19 -10.70
CA ALA A 73 -2.87 -11.30 -11.64
C ALA A 73 -1.45 -11.85 -11.85
N THR A 74 -0.45 -10.98 -11.89
CA THR A 74 0.98 -11.37 -11.93
C THR A 74 1.30 -12.34 -10.81
N ALA A 75 0.95 -11.98 -9.57
CA ALA A 75 1.29 -12.78 -8.41
C ALA A 75 0.55 -14.13 -8.41
N PHE A 76 -0.77 -14.13 -8.65
CA PHE A 76 -1.60 -15.33 -8.56
C PHE A 76 -1.56 -16.26 -9.79
N VAL A 77 -1.44 -15.70 -10.99
CA VAL A 77 -1.60 -16.43 -12.25
C VAL A 77 -0.25 -16.74 -12.89
N HIS A 78 0.78 -15.95 -12.60
CA HIS A 78 2.09 -16.13 -13.23
C HIS A 78 3.16 -16.59 -12.24
N LEU A 79 3.39 -15.87 -11.14
CA LEU A 79 4.45 -16.22 -10.19
C LEU A 79 4.15 -17.48 -9.39
N LEU A 80 2.96 -17.53 -8.79
CA LEU A 80 2.59 -18.67 -7.95
C LEU A 80 2.56 -19.98 -8.76
N PRO A 81 1.89 -20.06 -9.92
CA PRO A 81 1.84 -21.32 -10.66
C PRO A 81 3.21 -21.72 -11.22
N THR A 82 4.04 -20.77 -11.63
CA THR A 82 5.43 -21.07 -12.06
C THR A 82 6.25 -21.65 -10.91
N ALA A 83 6.06 -21.14 -9.69
CA ALA A 83 6.72 -21.67 -8.50
C ALA A 83 6.30 -23.12 -8.22
N PHE A 84 5.00 -23.43 -8.32
CA PHE A 84 4.49 -24.79 -8.19
C PHE A 84 4.97 -25.71 -9.31
N GLY A 85 4.94 -25.26 -10.57
CA GLY A 85 5.42 -26.04 -11.70
C GLY A 85 6.90 -26.39 -11.59
N SER A 86 7.73 -25.48 -11.08
CA SER A 86 9.17 -25.70 -10.97
C SER A 86 9.55 -26.60 -9.79
N LEU A 87 8.93 -26.40 -8.61
CA LEU A 87 9.29 -27.16 -7.40
C LEU A 87 8.56 -28.50 -7.29
N SER A 88 7.47 -28.72 -8.02
CA SER A 88 6.76 -30.01 -8.03
C SER A 88 7.16 -30.91 -9.21
N ASP A 89 8.29 -30.63 -9.86
CA ASP A 89 8.79 -31.47 -10.96
C ASP A 89 9.20 -32.87 -10.44
N PRO A 90 8.75 -33.97 -11.08
CA PRO A 90 9.02 -35.34 -10.63
C PRO A 90 10.51 -35.73 -10.62
N CYS A 91 11.37 -34.95 -11.27
CA CYS A 91 12.81 -35.17 -11.28
C CYS A 91 13.49 -34.72 -9.96
N LEU A 92 12.82 -33.90 -9.15
CA LEU A 92 13.34 -33.34 -7.89
C LEU A 92 13.31 -34.35 -6.72
N PRO A 93 14.02 -34.08 -5.61
CA PRO A 93 14.00 -34.93 -4.42
C PRO A 93 12.58 -35.10 -3.85
N ASP A 94 12.31 -36.27 -3.23
CA ASP A 94 11.00 -36.64 -2.66
C ASP A 94 10.42 -35.58 -1.72
N LEU A 95 11.30 -34.82 -1.06
CA LEU A 95 10.92 -33.71 -0.19
C LEU A 95 9.95 -32.71 -0.86
N PHE A 96 10.18 -32.40 -2.13
CA PHE A 96 9.41 -31.40 -2.88
C PHE A 96 8.20 -31.99 -3.62
N THR A 97 8.22 -33.30 -3.91
CA THR A 97 7.21 -33.97 -4.73
C THR A 97 6.22 -34.76 -3.90
N ASP A 98 6.73 -35.63 -3.01
CA ASP A 98 5.95 -36.67 -2.35
C ASP A 98 5.75 -36.38 -0.86
N ASP A 99 6.78 -35.89 -0.17
CA ASP A 99 6.72 -35.63 1.28
C ASP A 99 6.00 -34.31 1.59
N TYR A 100 6.22 -33.26 0.80
CA TYR A 100 5.60 -31.94 1.01
C TYR A 100 5.40 -31.12 -0.28
N PRO A 101 4.54 -31.56 -1.22
CA PRO A 101 4.22 -30.82 -2.45
C PRO A 101 3.77 -29.35 -2.26
N PRO A 102 3.09 -28.96 -1.16
CA PRO A 102 2.74 -27.56 -0.91
C PRO A 102 3.90 -26.62 -0.52
N MET A 103 5.17 -27.06 -0.62
CA MET A 103 6.34 -26.25 -0.25
C MET A 103 6.38 -24.84 -0.86
N PRO A 104 6.07 -24.63 -2.16
CA PRO A 104 6.06 -23.29 -2.76
C PRO A 104 5.07 -22.35 -2.05
N GLY A 105 3.90 -22.87 -1.66
CA GLY A 105 2.92 -22.14 -0.89
C GLY A 105 3.42 -21.77 0.51
N ALA A 106 4.18 -22.65 1.16
CA ALA A 106 4.79 -22.37 2.46
C ALA A 106 5.87 -21.26 2.37
N ILE A 107 6.71 -21.29 1.32
CA ILE A 107 7.71 -20.24 1.06
C ILE A 107 7.03 -18.90 0.78
N MET A 108 5.98 -18.90 -0.05
CA MET A 108 5.15 -17.74 -0.33
C MET A 108 4.54 -17.16 0.95
N MET A 109 3.95 -17.99 1.81
CA MET A 109 3.40 -17.55 3.09
C MET A 109 4.48 -16.95 4.00
N ALA A 110 5.64 -17.59 4.10
CA ALA A 110 6.76 -17.09 4.89
C ALA A 110 7.23 -15.70 4.40
N SER A 111 7.31 -15.51 3.08
CA SER A 111 7.63 -14.23 2.44
C SER A 111 6.60 -13.14 2.78
N LEU A 112 5.31 -13.46 2.65
CA LEU A 112 4.20 -12.57 2.99
C LEU A 112 4.23 -12.13 4.47
N PHE A 113 4.39 -13.08 5.40
CA PHE A 113 4.50 -12.75 6.83
C PHE A 113 5.76 -11.95 7.14
N SER A 114 6.86 -12.22 6.45
CA SER A 114 8.09 -11.45 6.61
C SER A 114 7.88 -9.98 6.22
N LEU A 115 7.18 -9.71 5.10
CA LEU A 115 6.80 -8.33 4.76
C LEU A 115 5.90 -7.70 5.81
N PHE A 116 4.87 -8.41 6.26
CA PHE A 116 3.97 -7.89 7.30
C PHE A 116 4.74 -7.51 8.57
N VAL A 117 5.70 -8.34 8.99
CA VAL A 117 6.56 -8.04 10.14
C VAL A 117 7.45 -6.81 9.87
N ILE A 118 8.02 -6.71 8.67
CA ILE A 118 8.81 -5.53 8.27
C ILE A 118 7.95 -4.27 8.33
N GLU A 119 6.73 -4.30 7.81
CA GLU A 119 5.81 -3.17 7.85
C GLU A 119 5.35 -2.82 9.27
N LEU A 120 5.07 -3.83 10.09
CA LEU A 120 4.71 -3.63 11.50
C LEU A 120 5.85 -2.95 12.26
N TRP A 121 7.07 -3.46 12.11
CA TRP A 121 8.27 -2.88 12.71
C TRP A 121 8.54 -1.46 12.19
N MET A 122 8.30 -1.23 10.90
CA MET A 122 8.41 0.07 10.26
C MET A 122 7.40 1.06 10.80
N ASN A 123 6.15 0.65 11.00
CA ASN A 123 5.09 1.48 11.57
C ASN A 123 5.37 1.84 13.03
N GLU A 124 5.95 0.93 13.82
CA GLU A 124 6.39 1.21 15.19
C GLU A 124 7.54 2.23 15.21
N LYS A 125 8.56 2.05 14.35
CA LYS A 125 9.74 2.92 14.31
C LYS A 125 9.48 4.28 13.66
N MET A 126 8.49 4.35 12.77
CA MET A 126 7.98 5.59 12.17
C MET A 126 6.77 6.13 12.93
N GLY A 127 6.73 5.99 14.26
CA GLY A 127 6.04 6.90 15.18
C GLY A 127 4.63 7.34 14.79
N GLY A 128 3.69 6.41 14.64
CA GLY A 128 2.27 6.73 14.63
C GLY A 128 1.73 6.81 16.06
N HIS A 129 1.30 7.98 16.52
CA HIS A 129 0.44 8.07 17.71
C HIS A 129 -0.95 7.50 17.36
N SER A 130 -1.08 6.18 17.35
CA SER A 130 -2.39 5.52 17.22
C SER A 130 -3.05 5.46 18.60
N HIS A 131 -4.14 6.20 18.76
CA HIS A 131 -5.11 6.01 19.84
C HIS A 131 -6.00 4.80 19.49
N GLY A 132 -5.53 3.60 19.78
CA GLY A 132 -6.33 2.38 19.57
C GLY A 132 -5.45 1.14 19.43
N GLY A 133 -5.19 0.46 20.56
CA GLY A 133 -4.36 -0.75 20.56
C GLY A 133 -5.11 -1.97 20.02
N ALA A 134 -4.42 -2.79 19.22
CA ALA A 134 -4.88 -4.08 18.68
C ALA A 134 -5.28 -5.14 19.73
N LYS A 135 -5.17 -4.84 21.03
CA LYS A 135 -5.59 -5.71 22.12
C LYS A 135 -7.10 -5.62 22.43
N GLY A 136 -7.87 -4.76 21.76
CA GLY A 136 -9.33 -4.66 21.94
C GLY A 136 -9.78 -4.21 23.34
N PHE A 137 -8.85 -3.95 24.26
CA PHE A 137 -9.12 -3.24 25.48
C PHE A 137 -8.99 -1.75 25.17
N GLU A 138 -10.12 -1.06 25.06
CA GLU A 138 -10.13 0.35 25.46
C GLU A 138 -9.48 0.40 26.84
N ALA A 139 -8.36 1.12 26.95
CA ALA A 139 -7.77 1.41 28.25
C ALA A 139 -8.71 2.37 28.98
N SER A 140 -9.85 1.87 29.46
CA SER A 140 -10.50 2.47 30.62
C SER A 140 -9.47 2.41 31.74
N MET A 141 -8.99 3.58 32.15
CA MET A 141 -8.06 3.71 33.27
C MET A 141 -8.57 2.88 34.44
N THR A 142 -7.73 2.00 35.00
CA THR A 142 -8.13 1.27 36.19
C THR A 142 -8.30 2.26 37.36
N PRO A 143 -9.22 2.01 38.31
CA PRO A 143 -9.40 2.89 39.48
C PRO A 143 -8.10 3.14 40.25
N GLU A 144 -7.17 2.18 40.21
CA GLU A 144 -5.84 2.25 40.83
C GLU A 144 -4.90 3.23 40.11
N GLN A 145 -4.96 3.33 38.77
CA GLN A 145 -4.23 4.33 38.00
C GLN A 145 -4.78 5.74 38.22
N MET A 146 -6.11 5.87 38.39
CA MET A 146 -6.77 7.13 38.75
C MET A 146 -6.37 7.60 40.16
N ALA A 147 -6.26 6.65 41.12
CA ALA A 147 -5.80 6.93 42.48
C ALA A 147 -4.32 7.33 42.57
N ARG A 148 -3.44 6.78 41.72
CA ARG A 148 -2.02 7.18 41.67
C ARG A 148 -1.82 8.59 41.12
N MET A 149 -2.68 9.05 40.21
CA MET A 149 -2.64 10.43 39.71
C MET A 149 -3.17 11.45 40.75
N ALA A 150 -3.98 10.99 41.72
CA ALA A 150 -4.40 11.77 42.89
C ALA A 150 -3.34 11.81 44.02
N GLY A 151 -2.21 11.13 43.87
CA GLY A 151 -1.23 10.89 44.93
C GLY A 151 -0.01 11.82 44.99
N ILE A 152 0.08 12.87 44.15
CA ILE A 152 1.19 13.83 44.21
C ILE A 152 0.65 15.17 44.71
N ASN A 153 0.84 15.40 46.02
CA ASN A 153 0.67 16.66 46.74
C ASN A 153 -0.56 17.49 46.36
N ALA A 154 -1.71 17.12 46.92
CA ALA A 154 -2.83 18.04 47.04
C ALA A 154 -2.35 19.32 47.76
N PRO A 155 -2.53 20.53 47.18
CA PRO A 155 -2.20 21.76 47.88
C PRO A 155 -3.06 21.90 49.14
N PRO A 156 -2.57 22.57 50.19
CA PRO A 156 -3.35 22.78 51.40
C PRO A 156 -4.67 23.45 51.05
N ARG A 157 -5.76 22.92 51.59
CA ARG A 157 -7.10 23.50 51.48
C ARG A 157 -7.02 25.00 51.80
N PRO A 158 -7.43 25.91 50.91
CA PRO A 158 -7.43 27.33 51.23
C PRO A 158 -8.35 27.58 52.43
N PRO A 159 -8.06 28.58 53.28
CA PRO A 159 -8.93 28.93 54.38
C PRO A 159 -10.31 29.25 53.81
N ARG A 160 -11.34 28.84 54.53
CA ARG A 160 -12.74 29.13 54.20
C ARG A 160 -12.89 30.65 54.09
N ALA A 161 -12.87 31.18 52.88
CA ALA A 161 -13.20 32.57 52.62
C ALA A 161 -14.65 32.77 53.05
N SER A 162 -14.84 33.77 53.90
CA SER A 162 -16.13 34.25 54.38
C SER A 162 -17.09 34.49 53.20
N GLN A 163 -18.37 34.23 53.46
CA GLN A 163 -19.50 34.69 52.67
C GLN A 163 -19.27 36.14 52.25
N ASP A 164 -19.20 36.40 50.94
CA ASP A 164 -19.70 37.61 50.25
C ASP A 164 -19.15 37.64 48.81
N SER A 165 -19.77 36.89 47.91
CA SER A 165 -19.69 37.14 46.45
C SER A 165 -20.79 36.36 45.71
N TYR A 166 -22.06 36.59 46.10
CA TYR A 166 -23.23 35.99 45.44
C TYR A 166 -23.76 36.79 44.24
N ASP A 167 -23.12 37.90 43.85
CA ASP A 167 -23.71 38.83 42.85
C ASP A 167 -23.27 38.61 41.39
N THR A 168 -22.16 37.93 41.10
CA THR A 168 -21.65 37.82 39.72
C THR A 168 -22.33 36.73 38.89
N ILE A 169 -22.59 35.56 39.47
CA ILE A 169 -23.19 34.43 38.73
C ILE A 169 -24.67 34.68 38.42
N ALA A 170 -25.40 35.34 39.33
CA ALA A 170 -26.81 35.69 39.11
C ALA A 170 -26.97 36.78 38.04
N PHE A 171 -26.02 37.72 37.95
CA PHE A 171 -25.97 38.77 36.93
C PHE A 171 -25.62 38.19 35.54
N GLU A 172 -24.58 37.35 35.44
CA GLU A 172 -24.21 36.68 34.19
C GLU A 172 -25.33 35.79 33.66
N LYS A 173 -26.02 35.06 34.55
CA LYS A 173 -27.16 34.22 34.17
C LYS A 173 -28.33 35.05 33.63
N LYS A 174 -28.64 36.20 34.22
CA LYS A 174 -29.68 37.13 33.72
C LYS A 174 -29.31 37.76 32.37
N MET A 175 -28.04 38.11 32.18
CA MET A 175 -27.57 38.73 30.94
C MET A 175 -27.55 37.71 29.77
N ALA A 176 -27.18 36.46 30.04
CA ALA A 176 -27.27 35.36 29.07
C ALA A 176 -28.73 35.06 28.68
N GLN A 177 -29.63 35.00 29.66
CA GLN A 177 -31.07 34.78 29.42
C GLN A 177 -31.74 35.94 28.66
N ALA A 178 -31.27 37.17 28.87
CA ALA A 178 -31.75 38.34 28.14
C ALA A 178 -31.29 38.32 26.66
N MET A 179 -30.04 37.95 26.39
CA MET A 179 -29.53 37.78 25.02
C MET A 179 -30.21 36.63 24.27
N GLU A 180 -30.54 35.53 24.95
CA GLU A 180 -31.24 34.40 24.34
C GLU A 180 -32.66 34.76 23.87
N ASN A 181 -33.39 35.55 24.68
CA ASN A 181 -34.71 36.06 24.30
C ASN A 181 -34.66 37.13 23.21
N GLU A 182 -33.59 37.93 23.12
CA GLU A 182 -33.40 38.92 22.05
C GLU A 182 -33.02 38.28 20.70
N VAL A 183 -32.26 37.19 20.70
CA VAL A 183 -31.76 36.54 19.48
C VAL A 183 -32.74 35.51 18.91
N TYR A 184 -33.53 34.83 19.75
CA TYR A 184 -34.47 33.77 19.32
C TYR A 184 -35.97 34.15 19.44
N GLY A 185 -36.30 35.35 19.92
CA GLY A 185 -37.69 35.76 20.18
C GLY A 185 -38.49 36.30 18.99
N ALA A 186 -37.90 36.41 17.79
CA ALA A 186 -38.61 36.92 16.60
C ALA A 186 -39.14 35.75 15.74
N PRO A 187 -40.46 35.65 15.47
CA PRO A 187 -40.98 34.65 14.54
C PRO A 187 -40.57 35.04 13.12
N VAL A 188 -39.60 34.32 12.55
CA VAL A 188 -39.29 34.40 11.11
C VAL A 188 -40.36 33.59 10.37
N GLN A 189 -41.39 34.28 9.90
CA GLN A 189 -42.43 33.66 9.09
C GLN A 189 -41.91 33.48 7.66
N ASN A 190 -41.75 32.22 7.25
CA ASN A 190 -41.22 31.84 5.95
C ASN A 190 -42.33 31.97 4.88
N PRO A 191 -42.27 32.91 3.91
CA PRO A 191 -43.43 33.23 3.07
C PRO A 191 -43.77 32.22 1.94
N PHE A 192 -43.08 31.07 1.86
CA PHE A 192 -43.20 30.16 0.70
C PHE A 192 -43.21 28.65 1.03
N GLY A 193 -43.49 28.23 2.26
CA GLY A 193 -43.51 26.80 2.64
C GLY A 193 -44.92 26.22 2.78
N GLY A 194 -45.50 25.73 1.69
CA GLY A 194 -46.73 24.93 1.71
C GLY A 194 -46.49 23.48 2.16
N GLU A 195 -47.55 22.86 2.68
CA GLU A 195 -47.75 21.47 3.11
C GLU A 195 -46.79 20.41 2.52
N MET A 196 -45.99 19.78 3.39
CA MET A 196 -45.82 18.33 3.59
C MET A 196 -44.46 17.99 4.23
N ASP A 197 -44.48 16.89 4.99
CA ASP A 197 -43.36 16.07 5.44
C ASP A 197 -42.62 16.45 6.74
N GLN A 198 -43.38 16.24 7.81
CA GLN A 198 -43.04 15.38 8.94
C GLN A 198 -41.87 14.38 8.69
N MET A 199 -40.62 14.80 8.96
CA MET A 199 -39.53 13.97 9.55
C MET A 199 -38.24 14.80 9.66
N ASN A 200 -37.99 15.40 10.82
CA ASN A 200 -36.63 15.71 11.27
C ASN A 200 -36.60 15.63 12.80
N SER A 201 -36.17 14.47 13.30
CA SER A 201 -35.78 14.30 14.69
C SER A 201 -34.54 15.16 14.93
N ALA A 202 -34.71 16.25 15.68
CA ALA A 202 -33.61 16.95 16.30
C ALA A 202 -32.92 15.96 17.27
N SER A 203 -31.65 15.63 17.04
CA SER A 203 -30.83 14.95 18.05
C SER A 203 -30.53 15.94 19.17
N GLU A 204 -31.42 16.02 20.15
CA GLU A 204 -31.14 16.71 21.41
C GLU A 204 -30.18 15.84 22.22
N MET A 205 -29.00 16.39 22.54
CA MET A 205 -28.07 15.74 23.46
C MET A 205 -28.74 15.60 24.83
N PRO A 206 -28.69 14.41 25.48
CA PRO A 206 -29.34 14.21 26.77
C PRO A 206 -28.91 15.24 27.82
N PRO A 207 -29.81 15.73 28.70
CA PRO A 207 -29.49 16.76 29.69
C PRO A 207 -28.30 16.43 30.60
N TRP A 208 -28.11 15.15 30.94
CA TRP A 208 -26.95 14.71 31.73
C TRP A 208 -25.63 14.88 30.97
N PHE A 209 -25.64 14.72 29.64
CA PHE A 209 -24.48 14.89 28.78
C PHE A 209 -24.12 16.36 28.63
N VAL A 210 -25.11 17.25 28.53
CA VAL A 210 -24.88 18.71 28.51
C VAL A 210 -24.23 19.18 29.80
N VAL A 211 -24.77 18.77 30.95
CA VAL A 211 -24.19 19.11 32.28
C VAL A 211 -22.79 18.54 32.43
N PHE A 212 -22.57 17.28 32.04
CA PHE A 212 -21.25 16.65 32.05
C PHE A 212 -20.25 17.38 31.14
N TYR A 213 -20.66 17.74 29.92
CA TYR A 213 -19.83 18.41 28.94
C TYR A 213 -19.48 19.84 29.38
N GLU A 214 -20.44 20.58 29.94
CA GLU A 214 -20.17 21.88 30.56
C GLU A 214 -19.17 21.77 31.72
N GLN A 215 -19.33 20.77 32.59
CA GLN A 215 -18.45 20.54 33.72
C GLN A 215 -17.03 20.17 33.25
N TYR A 216 -16.92 19.32 32.23
CA TYR A 216 -15.66 18.94 31.58
C TYR A 216 -14.94 20.13 30.94
N VAL A 217 -15.66 20.96 30.16
CA VAL A 217 -15.11 22.14 29.49
C VAL A 217 -14.65 23.18 30.51
N ARG A 218 -15.45 23.42 31.55
CA ARG A 218 -15.09 24.36 32.63
C ARG A 218 -13.82 23.91 33.37
N GLN A 219 -13.73 22.62 33.71
CA GLN A 219 -12.58 22.05 34.39
C GLN A 219 -11.32 22.09 33.51
N ARG A 220 -11.46 21.90 32.19
CA ARG A 220 -10.36 22.02 31.22
C ARG A 220 -9.87 23.47 31.08
N LEU A 221 -10.78 24.43 31.04
CA LEU A 221 -10.46 25.85 30.92
C LEU A 221 -9.80 26.39 32.21
N GLU A 222 -10.26 25.94 33.38
CA GLU A 222 -9.62 26.25 34.66
C GLU A 222 -8.23 25.63 34.76
N MET A 223 -8.05 24.39 34.28
CA MET A 223 -6.72 23.78 34.23
C MET A 223 -5.77 24.55 33.30
N LEU A 224 -6.25 24.98 32.13
CA LEU A 224 -5.48 25.78 31.18
C LEU A 224 -5.15 27.18 31.73
N SER A 225 -6.06 27.81 32.46
CA SER A 225 -5.82 29.12 33.08
C SER A 225 -4.83 29.02 34.24
N LEU A 226 -4.89 27.95 35.03
CA LEU A 226 -3.92 27.65 36.10
C LEU A 226 -2.54 27.31 35.54
N ILE A 227 -2.45 26.57 34.42
CA ILE A 227 -1.18 26.32 33.72
C ILE A 227 -0.60 27.64 33.20
N LYS A 228 -1.43 28.53 32.65
CA LYS A 228 -0.99 29.85 32.16
C LYS A 228 -0.58 30.80 33.30
N ALA A 229 -1.24 30.73 34.44
CA ALA A 229 -0.98 31.58 35.61
C ALA A 229 0.18 31.09 36.48
N SER A 230 0.47 29.79 36.50
CA SER A 230 1.57 29.20 37.29
C SER A 230 2.96 29.46 36.70
N GLY A 231 3.05 30.06 35.51
CA GLY A 231 4.34 30.40 34.87
C GLY A 231 5.22 29.18 34.58
N VAL A 232 4.71 27.96 34.80
CA VAL A 232 5.30 26.73 34.31
C VAL A 232 5.25 26.88 32.79
N PRO A 233 6.40 26.86 32.09
CA PRO A 233 6.36 26.88 30.64
C PRO A 233 5.42 25.75 30.26
N ALA A 234 4.39 26.07 29.46
CA ALA A 234 3.47 25.05 28.93
C ALA A 234 4.32 23.82 28.60
N PRO A 235 3.95 22.60 29.08
CA PRO A 235 4.75 21.42 28.76
C PRO A 235 5.00 21.56 27.28
N LYS A 236 6.28 21.67 26.89
CA LYS A 236 6.59 21.85 25.48
C LYS A 236 5.75 20.77 24.85
N GLN A 237 4.72 21.17 24.09
CA GLN A 237 4.31 20.35 23.00
C GLN A 237 5.65 20.16 22.36
N GLN A 238 6.16 18.93 22.44
CA GLN A 238 7.21 18.53 21.57
C GLN A 238 6.47 18.57 20.22
N GLU A 239 6.27 19.78 19.69
CA GLU A 239 6.65 20.09 18.34
C GLU A 239 7.97 19.38 18.23
N VAL A 240 7.88 18.18 17.67
CA VAL A 240 9.00 17.59 17.00
C VAL A 240 9.35 18.68 16.00
N VAL A 241 10.29 19.54 16.39
CA VAL A 241 10.98 20.43 15.49
C VAL A 241 11.77 19.48 14.61
N VAL A 242 11.10 18.88 13.63
CA VAL A 242 11.77 18.42 12.44
C VAL A 242 12.13 19.71 11.73
N ALA A 243 13.32 20.23 12.07
CA ALA A 243 13.97 21.31 11.35
C ALA A 243 14.41 20.81 9.96
N THR A 244 13.45 20.37 9.15
CA THR A 244 13.56 20.28 7.71
C THR A 244 12.50 21.19 7.15
N ALA A 245 12.90 22.16 6.34
CA ALA A 245 11.97 22.97 5.57
C ALA A 245 10.91 22.07 4.93
N PRO A 246 9.62 22.47 4.89
CA PRO A 246 8.57 21.67 4.27
C PRO A 246 9.01 21.33 2.84
N MET A 247 9.19 20.04 2.56
CA MET A 247 9.46 19.57 1.21
C MET A 247 8.16 19.70 0.43
N PHE A 248 8.21 20.36 -0.72
CA PHE A 248 7.05 20.46 -1.60
C PHE A 248 7.18 19.45 -2.74
N ASP A 249 6.08 18.76 -3.05
CA ASP A 249 5.98 17.91 -4.24
C ASP A 249 5.77 18.76 -5.51
N VAL A 250 5.65 18.10 -6.66
CA VAL A 250 5.45 18.76 -7.97
C VAL A 250 4.16 19.59 -8.00
N GLU A 251 3.14 19.19 -7.25
CA GLU A 251 1.83 19.84 -7.14
C GLU A 251 1.80 20.98 -6.12
N GLY A 252 2.89 21.16 -5.35
CA GLY A 252 3.04 22.23 -4.37
C GLY A 252 2.43 21.91 -3.01
N GLN A 253 2.10 20.64 -2.75
CA GLN A 253 1.65 20.17 -1.44
C GLN A 253 2.84 19.89 -0.52
N THR A 254 2.63 20.04 0.79
CA THR A 254 3.63 19.71 1.81
C THR A 254 3.75 18.20 1.94
N VAL A 255 4.95 17.68 1.69
CA VAL A 255 5.26 16.25 1.81
C VAL A 255 5.58 15.94 3.27
N ASP A 256 4.73 15.15 3.91
CA ASP A 256 5.07 14.58 5.22
C ASP A 256 6.26 13.60 5.04
N PRO A 257 7.42 13.86 5.69
CA PRO A 257 8.59 13.00 5.56
C PRO A 257 8.34 11.55 6.01
N MET A 258 7.39 11.31 6.90
CA MET A 258 7.07 9.98 7.41
C MET A 258 6.23 9.18 6.41
N VAL A 259 5.21 9.81 5.82
CA VAL A 259 4.40 9.21 4.74
C VAL A 259 5.25 8.93 3.51
N TYR A 260 6.10 9.88 3.12
CA TYR A 260 7.04 9.69 2.02
C TYR A 260 7.97 8.50 2.25
N LYS A 261 8.54 8.37 3.46
CA LYS A 261 9.45 7.28 3.79
C LYS A 261 8.75 5.92 3.78
N ARG A 262 7.51 5.83 4.29
CA ARG A 262 6.68 4.62 4.23
C ARG A 262 6.38 4.23 2.79
N MET A 263 5.72 5.11 2.03
CA MET A 263 5.34 4.83 0.63
C MET A 263 6.56 4.54 -0.25
N SER A 264 7.66 5.27 -0.05
CA SER A 264 8.91 5.04 -0.80
C SER A 264 9.58 3.70 -0.46
N MET A 265 9.39 3.16 0.73
CA MET A 265 9.92 1.83 1.06
C MET A 265 9.01 0.73 0.53
N ASN A 266 7.70 0.85 0.72
CA ASN A 266 6.72 -0.11 0.22
C ASN A 266 6.86 -0.29 -1.29
N ILE A 267 7.02 0.81 -2.04
CA ILE A 267 7.27 0.72 -3.49
C ILE A 267 8.61 0.04 -3.82
N THR A 268 9.66 0.28 -3.02
CA THR A 268 10.98 -0.35 -3.23
C THR A 268 10.93 -1.85 -2.96
N LEU A 269 10.16 -2.28 -1.93
CA LEU A 269 9.94 -3.69 -1.61
C LEU A 269 9.10 -4.38 -2.68
N LEU A 270 8.03 -3.73 -3.14
CA LEU A 270 7.19 -4.20 -4.25
C LEU A 270 8.03 -4.35 -5.53
N GLU A 271 8.81 -3.34 -5.88
CA GLU A 271 9.72 -3.37 -7.02
C GLU A 271 10.72 -4.51 -6.89
N GLY A 272 11.37 -4.68 -5.73
CA GLY A 272 12.28 -5.79 -5.48
C GLY A 272 11.68 -7.17 -5.77
N GLY A 273 10.42 -7.39 -5.39
CA GLY A 273 9.68 -8.62 -5.71
C GLY A 273 9.51 -8.85 -7.23
N ILE A 274 9.18 -7.81 -7.97
CA ILE A 274 9.03 -7.86 -9.44
C ILE A 274 10.39 -8.02 -10.14
N LEU A 275 11.45 -7.37 -9.65
CA LEU A 275 12.77 -7.42 -10.29
C LEU A 275 13.33 -8.84 -10.34
N PHE A 276 13.25 -9.62 -9.26
CA PHE A 276 13.74 -11.00 -9.26
C PHE A 276 13.02 -11.85 -10.30
N HIS A 277 11.71 -11.70 -10.41
CA HIS A 277 10.92 -12.38 -11.42
C HIS A 277 11.35 -11.97 -12.84
N SER A 278 11.48 -10.67 -13.09
CA SER A 278 11.87 -10.11 -14.39
C SER A 278 13.23 -10.61 -14.88
N VAL A 279 14.19 -10.94 -14.00
CA VAL A 279 15.47 -11.55 -14.39
C VAL A 279 15.26 -12.94 -15.00
N PHE A 280 14.48 -13.79 -14.34
CA PHE A 280 14.24 -15.15 -14.83
C PHE A 280 13.41 -15.17 -16.11
N VAL A 281 12.41 -14.29 -16.22
CA VAL A 281 11.67 -14.08 -17.48
C VAL A 281 12.63 -13.72 -18.61
N GLY A 282 13.55 -12.78 -18.36
CA GLY A 282 14.56 -12.41 -19.35
C GLY A 282 15.46 -13.59 -19.75
N MET A 283 15.91 -14.38 -18.79
CA MET A 283 16.70 -15.58 -19.06
C MET A 283 15.91 -16.59 -19.91
N THR A 284 14.65 -16.88 -19.59
CA THR A 284 13.78 -17.79 -20.36
C THR A 284 13.65 -17.32 -21.81
N VAL A 285 13.33 -16.05 -22.05
CA VAL A 285 13.21 -15.50 -23.41
C VAL A 285 14.50 -15.64 -24.22
N SER A 286 15.67 -15.62 -23.58
CA SER A 286 16.94 -15.74 -24.29
C SER A 286 17.32 -17.17 -24.68
N ILE A 287 16.75 -18.18 -24.01
CA ILE A 287 17.06 -19.60 -24.22
C ILE A 287 15.99 -20.35 -25.03
N THR A 288 14.77 -19.83 -25.11
CA THR A 288 13.68 -20.40 -25.91
C THR A 288 13.92 -20.26 -27.41
N ILE A 289 13.84 -21.36 -28.14
CA ILE A 289 14.00 -21.42 -29.59
C ILE A 289 12.64 -21.61 -30.25
N GLU A 290 11.88 -22.61 -29.79
CA GLU A 290 10.58 -22.91 -30.37
C GLU A 290 9.53 -21.88 -29.93
N GLY A 291 8.77 -21.33 -30.88
CA GLY A 291 7.74 -20.34 -30.56
C GLY A 291 8.26 -19.00 -30.04
N PHE A 292 9.56 -18.71 -30.18
CA PHE A 292 10.20 -17.47 -29.69
C PHE A 292 9.42 -16.20 -30.03
N VAL A 293 8.91 -16.06 -31.26
CA VAL A 293 8.19 -14.85 -31.69
C VAL A 293 6.88 -14.67 -30.90
N ILE A 294 6.16 -15.75 -30.61
CA ILE A 294 4.91 -15.72 -29.85
C ILE A 294 5.23 -15.34 -28.40
N LEU A 295 6.23 -16.00 -27.80
CA LEU A 295 6.71 -15.69 -26.46
C LEU A 295 7.17 -14.23 -26.36
N LEU A 296 7.94 -13.74 -27.33
CA LEU A 296 8.43 -12.37 -27.37
C LEU A 296 7.27 -11.37 -27.40
N VAL A 297 6.27 -11.59 -28.26
CA VAL A 297 5.10 -10.71 -28.32
C VAL A 297 4.33 -10.74 -26.99
N ALA A 298 4.12 -11.91 -26.40
CA ALA A 298 3.46 -12.05 -25.11
C ALA A 298 4.22 -11.30 -24.01
N ILE A 299 5.55 -11.47 -23.92
CA ILE A 299 6.41 -10.81 -22.94
C ILE A 299 6.46 -9.30 -23.14
N LEU A 300 6.40 -8.79 -24.37
CA LEU A 300 6.30 -7.34 -24.61
C LEU A 300 5.04 -6.75 -23.98
N PHE A 301 3.89 -7.42 -24.13
CA PHE A 301 2.65 -6.98 -23.49
C PHE A 301 2.69 -7.19 -21.97
N HIS A 302 3.22 -8.31 -21.50
CA HIS A 302 3.36 -8.67 -20.09
C HIS A 302 4.16 -7.58 -19.35
N GLN A 303 5.35 -7.30 -19.85
CA GLN A 303 6.29 -6.36 -19.26
C GLN A 303 5.79 -4.91 -19.36
N MET A 304 5.05 -4.58 -20.42
CA MET A 304 4.40 -3.27 -20.53
C MET A 304 3.27 -3.11 -19.50
N PHE A 305 2.45 -4.15 -19.28
CA PHE A 305 1.37 -4.11 -18.29
C PHE A 305 1.90 -4.06 -16.87
N GLU A 306 2.88 -4.90 -16.52
CA GLU A 306 3.55 -4.84 -15.22
C GLU A 306 4.21 -3.48 -15.01
N GLY A 307 4.89 -2.97 -16.04
CA GLY A 307 5.50 -1.64 -16.04
C GLY A 307 4.48 -0.55 -15.79
N LEU A 308 3.33 -0.58 -16.45
CA LEU A 308 2.24 0.38 -16.23
C LEU A 308 1.73 0.33 -14.77
N GLY A 309 1.59 -0.88 -14.23
CA GLY A 309 1.21 -1.10 -12.84
C GLY A 309 2.21 -0.48 -11.87
N LEU A 310 3.47 -0.86 -11.96
CA LEU A 310 4.55 -0.33 -11.12
C LEU A 310 4.71 1.20 -11.30
N GLY A 311 4.73 1.67 -12.55
CA GLY A 311 4.89 3.09 -12.91
C GLY A 311 3.78 3.97 -12.34
N SER A 312 2.53 3.49 -12.33
CA SER A 312 1.41 4.21 -11.71
C SER A 312 1.57 4.36 -10.19
N ARG A 313 2.22 3.39 -9.55
CA ARG A 313 2.50 3.41 -8.11
C ARG A 313 3.69 4.27 -7.75
N ILE A 314 4.74 4.24 -8.57
CA ILE A 314 5.83 5.21 -8.49
C ILE A 314 5.27 6.62 -8.65
N ALA A 315 4.40 6.87 -9.64
CA ALA A 315 3.79 8.18 -9.82
C ALA A 315 2.93 8.63 -8.62
N ALA A 316 2.28 7.70 -7.92
CA ALA A 316 1.46 8.04 -6.75
C ALA A 316 2.29 8.59 -5.56
N VAL A 317 3.57 8.23 -5.44
CA VAL A 317 4.43 8.69 -4.34
C VAL A 317 4.70 10.21 -4.42
N PRO A 318 4.52 10.97 -3.32
CA PRO A 318 4.75 12.42 -3.30
C PRO A 318 6.27 12.73 -3.24
N TYR A 319 6.96 12.59 -4.37
CA TYR A 319 8.38 12.90 -4.45
C TYR A 319 8.64 14.41 -4.38
N PRO A 320 9.70 14.86 -3.67
CA PRO A 320 10.09 16.26 -3.68
C PRO A 320 10.46 16.72 -5.10
N LYS A 321 10.25 18.01 -5.38
CA LYS A 321 10.61 18.63 -6.68
C LYS A 321 12.07 18.30 -7.05
N GLY A 322 12.27 17.83 -8.28
CA GLY A 322 13.60 17.47 -8.81
C GLY A 322 14.16 16.11 -8.35
N SER A 323 13.39 15.28 -7.63
CA SER A 323 13.86 13.95 -7.22
C SER A 323 14.11 13.01 -8.41
N TRP A 324 15.32 12.47 -8.46
CA TRP A 324 15.80 11.49 -9.45
C TRP A 324 15.37 10.05 -9.16
N LYS A 325 15.01 9.75 -7.91
CA LYS A 325 14.57 8.41 -7.47
C LYS A 325 13.53 7.73 -8.38
N PRO A 326 12.39 8.37 -8.75
CA PRO A 326 11.40 7.72 -9.59
C PRO A 326 11.93 7.32 -10.97
N TRP A 327 12.85 8.11 -11.53
CA TRP A 327 13.50 7.76 -12.80
C TRP A 327 14.49 6.61 -12.66
N LEU A 328 15.19 6.53 -11.52
CA LEU A 328 16.01 5.36 -11.20
C LEU A 328 15.17 4.09 -11.11
N LEU A 329 14.02 4.11 -10.43
CA LEU A 329 13.15 2.92 -10.32
C LEU A 329 12.60 2.48 -11.69
N VAL A 330 12.21 3.43 -12.55
CA VAL A 330 11.81 3.13 -13.93
C VAL A 330 12.95 2.47 -14.72
N ILE A 331 14.18 2.97 -14.59
CA ILE A 331 15.35 2.40 -15.28
C ILE A 331 15.71 1.03 -14.70
N ALA A 332 15.64 0.86 -13.38
CA ALA A 332 15.92 -0.40 -12.70
C ALA A 332 14.95 -1.49 -13.19
N PHE A 333 13.64 -1.24 -13.16
CA PHE A 333 12.65 -2.12 -13.77
C PHE A 333 12.93 -2.37 -15.26
N GLY A 334 13.15 -1.30 -16.02
CA GLY A 334 13.31 -1.36 -17.47
C GLY A 334 14.51 -2.18 -17.95
N THR A 335 15.60 -2.18 -17.19
CA THR A 335 16.86 -2.84 -17.55
C THR A 335 16.98 -4.26 -16.98
N THR A 336 16.14 -4.65 -16.03
CA THR A 336 16.28 -5.94 -15.33
C THR A 336 15.99 -7.14 -16.21
N ALA A 337 14.91 -7.12 -17.00
CA ALA A 337 14.64 -8.19 -17.97
C ALA A 337 15.70 -8.27 -19.08
N PRO A 338 16.18 -7.15 -19.67
CA PRO A 338 17.32 -7.15 -20.59
C PRO A 338 18.63 -7.70 -19.98
N ILE A 339 18.90 -7.42 -18.70
CA ILE A 339 20.05 -8.00 -17.99
C ILE A 339 19.86 -9.53 -17.87
N GLY A 340 18.66 -10.00 -17.53
CA GLY A 340 18.32 -11.42 -17.54
C GLY A 340 18.53 -12.05 -18.91
N GLN A 341 18.07 -11.40 -19.99
CA GLN A 341 18.29 -11.85 -21.36
C GLN A 341 19.78 -11.91 -21.71
N ALA A 342 20.56 -10.88 -21.35
CA ALA A 342 21.99 -10.88 -21.60
C ALA A 342 22.71 -12.03 -20.86
N ILE A 343 22.32 -12.28 -19.59
CA ILE A 343 22.85 -13.41 -18.81
C ILE A 343 22.48 -14.73 -19.49
N GLY A 344 21.23 -14.93 -19.87
CA GLY A 344 20.82 -16.18 -20.51
C GLY A 344 21.41 -16.36 -21.91
N LEU A 345 21.64 -15.29 -22.68
CA LEU A 345 22.38 -15.32 -23.95
C LEU A 345 23.82 -15.81 -23.77
N ILE A 346 24.50 -15.36 -22.71
CA ILE A 346 25.87 -15.77 -22.39
C ILE A 346 25.88 -17.21 -21.86
N ALA A 347 24.92 -17.55 -20.99
CA ALA A 347 24.84 -18.82 -20.30
C ALA A 347 24.13 -19.94 -21.10
N ARG A 348 23.56 -19.65 -22.28
CA ARG A 348 22.73 -20.57 -23.09
C ARG A 348 23.34 -21.95 -23.37
N ASN A 349 24.66 -22.04 -23.42
CA ASN A 349 25.36 -23.30 -23.71
C ASN A 349 25.67 -24.11 -22.44
N THR A 350 25.56 -23.50 -21.26
CA THR A 350 26.00 -24.04 -19.96
C THR A 350 24.88 -24.12 -18.93
N TYR A 351 23.84 -23.29 -19.04
CA TYR A 351 22.69 -23.28 -18.15
C TYR A 351 21.54 -24.06 -18.79
N ASP A 352 21.04 -25.05 -18.05
CA ASP A 352 19.83 -25.80 -18.41
C ASP A 352 18.72 -25.43 -17.41
N PRO A 353 17.64 -24.75 -17.86
CA PRO A 353 16.53 -24.36 -16.99
C PRO A 353 15.82 -25.57 -16.37
N ASN A 354 15.88 -26.73 -17.02
CA ASN A 354 15.25 -27.97 -16.57
C ASN A 354 16.17 -28.79 -15.65
N SER A 355 17.36 -28.29 -15.33
CA SER A 355 18.22 -28.90 -14.32
C SER A 355 17.60 -28.80 -12.92
N ALA A 356 17.91 -29.75 -12.05
CA ALA A 356 17.41 -29.76 -10.67
C ALA A 356 17.70 -28.44 -9.94
N PHE A 357 18.91 -27.90 -10.12
CA PHE A 357 19.31 -26.63 -9.54
C PHE A 357 18.54 -25.44 -10.12
N GLY A 358 18.32 -25.42 -11.45
CA GLY A 358 17.54 -24.39 -12.13
C GLY A 358 16.09 -24.36 -11.62
N LEU A 359 15.43 -25.51 -11.61
CA LEU A 359 14.06 -25.67 -11.12
C LEU A 359 13.89 -25.22 -9.66
N ILE A 360 14.81 -25.63 -8.78
CA ILE A 360 14.78 -25.21 -7.36
C ILE A 360 14.93 -23.70 -7.22
N ILE A 361 15.91 -23.10 -7.90
CA ILE A 361 16.16 -21.65 -7.81
C ILE A 361 14.96 -20.87 -8.37
N VAL A 362 14.51 -21.19 -9.58
CA VAL A 362 13.36 -20.51 -10.22
C VAL A 362 12.13 -20.61 -9.33
N GLY A 363 11.83 -21.80 -8.80
CA GLY A 363 10.65 -21.99 -7.97
C GLY A 363 10.72 -21.29 -6.61
N ILE A 364 11.87 -21.30 -5.94
CA ILE A 364 12.03 -20.58 -4.65
C ILE A 364 11.89 -19.07 -4.87
N PHE A 365 12.59 -18.50 -5.85
CA PHE A 365 12.54 -17.05 -6.08
C PHE A 365 11.15 -16.60 -6.54
N ASN A 366 10.47 -17.36 -7.42
CA ASN A 366 9.10 -17.04 -7.80
C ASN A 366 8.10 -17.20 -6.63
N ALA A 367 8.29 -18.18 -5.75
CA ALA A 367 7.47 -18.31 -4.54
C ALA A 367 7.65 -17.12 -3.59
N ILE A 368 8.89 -16.69 -3.36
CA ILE A 368 9.21 -15.50 -2.56
C ILE A 368 8.56 -14.27 -3.19
N SER A 369 8.84 -13.99 -4.48
CA SER A 369 8.29 -12.85 -5.22
C SER A 369 6.75 -12.85 -5.23
N SER A 370 6.11 -14.01 -5.42
CA SER A 370 4.66 -14.16 -5.33
C SER A 370 4.14 -13.74 -3.95
N GLY A 371 4.79 -14.17 -2.87
CA GLY A 371 4.39 -13.80 -1.51
C GLY A 371 4.51 -12.30 -1.26
N LEU A 372 5.59 -11.68 -1.76
CA LEU A 372 5.79 -10.23 -1.66
C LEU A 372 4.70 -9.46 -2.41
N LEU A 373 4.42 -9.88 -3.65
CA LEU A 373 3.47 -9.21 -4.54
C LEU A 373 2.02 -9.43 -4.13
N ILE A 374 1.65 -10.60 -3.62
CA ILE A 374 0.30 -10.83 -3.09
C ILE A 374 0.04 -9.87 -1.93
N TYR A 375 0.98 -9.77 -0.98
CA TYR A 375 0.84 -8.84 0.14
C TYR A 375 0.68 -7.40 -0.35
N ALA A 376 1.63 -6.92 -1.16
CA ALA A 376 1.61 -5.55 -1.65
C ALA A 376 0.35 -5.25 -2.47
N ALA A 377 -0.04 -6.15 -3.39
CA ALA A 377 -1.19 -5.91 -4.26
C ALA A 377 -2.54 -5.99 -3.51
N THR A 378 -2.68 -6.87 -2.52
CA THR A 378 -3.94 -7.03 -1.78
C THR A 378 -4.07 -6.08 -0.60
N VAL A 379 -3.01 -5.91 0.19
CA VAL A 379 -3.00 -5.09 1.41
C VAL A 379 -2.65 -3.64 1.08
N ASP A 380 -1.49 -3.38 0.47
CA ASP A 380 -1.03 -2.00 0.27
C ASP A 380 -1.77 -1.28 -0.86
N LEU A 381 -2.25 -2.01 -1.86
CA LEU A 381 -2.91 -1.42 -3.04
C LEU A 381 -4.41 -1.57 -2.99
N LEU A 382 -4.94 -2.80 -2.97
CA LEU A 382 -6.39 -3.02 -3.12
C LEU A 382 -7.18 -2.60 -1.87
N ALA A 383 -6.70 -2.95 -0.67
CA ALA A 383 -7.35 -2.50 0.56
C ALA A 383 -7.24 -0.98 0.73
N GLU A 384 -6.07 -0.38 0.50
CA GLU A 384 -5.92 1.07 0.60
C GLU A 384 -6.75 1.83 -0.46
N ASP A 385 -6.76 1.37 -1.72
CA ASP A 385 -7.47 2.06 -2.81
C ASP A 385 -9.01 1.99 -2.68
N PHE A 386 -9.58 1.00 -1.98
CA PHE A 386 -11.05 0.78 -1.91
C PHE A 386 -11.64 0.78 -0.51
N LEU A 387 -10.89 0.34 0.50
CA LEU A 387 -11.35 0.15 1.89
C LEU A 387 -10.86 1.24 2.84
N SER A 388 -9.92 2.10 2.43
CA SER A 388 -9.45 3.23 3.23
C SER A 388 -10.56 4.28 3.45
N GLU A 389 -10.54 4.96 4.60
CA GLU A 389 -11.52 6.01 4.95
C GLU A 389 -11.48 7.18 3.94
N GLU A 390 -10.29 7.50 3.43
CA GLU A 390 -10.11 8.52 2.39
C GLU A 390 -10.82 8.13 1.09
N ALA A 391 -10.74 6.85 0.69
CA ALA A 391 -11.44 6.32 -0.49
C ALA A 391 -12.97 6.31 -0.28
N GLN A 392 -13.44 6.14 0.96
CA GLN A 392 -14.86 6.21 1.27
C GLN A 392 -15.42 7.62 1.16
N HIS A 393 -14.65 8.64 1.56
CA HIS A 393 -15.07 10.04 1.52
C HIS A 393 -14.85 10.71 0.16
N SER A 394 -13.85 10.27 -0.63
CA SER A 394 -13.49 10.90 -1.91
C SER A 394 -14.20 10.32 -3.14
N LEU A 395 -14.63 9.05 -3.13
CA LEU A 395 -15.15 8.37 -4.33
C LEU A 395 -16.67 8.18 -4.31
N THR A 396 -17.33 8.62 -5.39
CA THR A 396 -18.76 8.35 -5.64
C THR A 396 -18.96 6.85 -5.90
N LYS A 397 -20.16 6.31 -5.63
CA LYS A 397 -20.50 4.91 -5.94
C LYS A 397 -20.20 4.50 -7.39
N LYS A 398 -20.43 5.42 -8.35
CA LYS A 398 -20.13 5.19 -9.79
C LYS A 398 -18.63 5.06 -10.05
N ASP A 399 -17.81 5.88 -9.39
CA ASP A 399 -16.36 5.86 -9.54
C ASP A 399 -15.76 4.59 -8.94
N LYS A 400 -16.28 4.12 -7.80
CA LYS A 400 -15.88 2.83 -7.21
C LYS A 400 -16.14 1.65 -8.15
N ILE A 401 -17.33 1.61 -8.77
CA ILE A 401 -17.65 0.57 -9.75
C ILE A 401 -16.72 0.68 -10.97
N SER A 402 -16.48 1.88 -11.49
CA SER A 402 -15.56 2.07 -12.61
C SER A 402 -14.13 1.65 -12.26
N ALA A 403 -13.63 2.02 -11.09
CA ALA A 403 -12.31 1.60 -10.61
C ALA A 403 -12.21 0.07 -10.54
N PHE A 404 -13.21 -0.58 -9.95
CA PHE A 404 -13.24 -2.03 -9.85
C PHE A 404 -13.29 -2.71 -11.22
N CYS A 405 -14.05 -2.17 -12.19
CA CYS A 405 -14.02 -2.65 -13.57
C CYS A 405 -12.63 -2.53 -14.20
N TRP A 406 -11.90 -1.43 -13.95
CA TRP A 406 -10.52 -1.28 -14.41
C TRP A 406 -9.57 -2.31 -13.78
N VAL A 407 -9.70 -2.57 -12.47
CA VAL A 407 -8.95 -3.65 -11.79
C VAL A 407 -9.21 -5.00 -12.45
N LEU A 408 -10.48 -5.36 -12.65
CA LEU A 408 -10.84 -6.64 -13.30
C LEU A 408 -10.30 -6.73 -14.73
N THR A 409 -10.35 -5.63 -15.48
CA THR A 409 -9.83 -5.58 -16.85
C THR A 409 -8.30 -5.76 -16.87
N GLY A 410 -7.58 -5.14 -15.94
CA GLY A 410 -6.14 -5.32 -15.78
C GLY A 410 -5.77 -6.75 -15.40
N ALA A 411 -6.50 -7.34 -14.45
CA ALA A 411 -6.29 -8.73 -14.06
C ALA A 411 -6.57 -9.70 -15.22
N ALA A 412 -7.69 -9.52 -15.93
CA ALA A 412 -8.03 -10.35 -17.09
C ALA A 412 -7.00 -10.20 -18.23
N GLY A 413 -6.57 -8.97 -18.53
CA GLY A 413 -5.56 -8.70 -19.54
C GLY A 413 -4.23 -9.39 -19.23
N MET A 414 -3.77 -9.28 -17.98
CA MET A 414 -2.54 -9.93 -17.54
C MET A 414 -2.65 -11.46 -17.54
N SER A 415 -3.78 -12.03 -17.10
CA SER A 415 -4.00 -13.48 -17.14
C SER A 415 -4.03 -14.05 -18.56
N ILE A 416 -4.62 -13.32 -19.52
CA ILE A 416 -4.62 -13.74 -20.93
C ILE A 416 -3.21 -13.70 -21.48
N VAL A 417 -2.47 -12.61 -21.25
CA VAL A 417 -1.08 -12.49 -21.73
C VAL A 417 -0.19 -13.55 -21.09
N GLY A 418 -0.32 -13.77 -19.78
CA GLY A 418 0.40 -14.81 -19.03
C GLY A 418 0.04 -16.25 -19.41
N ALA A 419 -0.98 -16.47 -20.22
CA ALA A 419 -1.25 -17.80 -20.80
C ALA A 419 -0.37 -18.09 -22.02
N PHE A 420 0.20 -17.05 -22.63
CA PHE A 420 1.08 -17.13 -23.81
C PHE A 420 2.54 -16.73 -23.52
N ALA A 421 2.78 -16.17 -22.33
CA ALA A 421 4.07 -15.76 -21.79
C ALA A 421 4.50 -16.75 -20.72
#